data_AF-A0A4V6JGN3-F1
#
_entry.id   AF-A0A4V6JGN3-F1
#
_cell.length_a   1.000
_cell.length_b   1.000
_cell.length_c   1.000
_cell.angle_alpha   90.00
_cell.angle_beta   90.00
_cell.angle_gamma   90.00
#
_symmetry.space_group_name_H-M   'P 1'
#
loop_
_entity.id
_entity.type
_entity.pdbx_description
1 polymer ?
#
loop_
_entity_poly.entity_id
_entity_poly.type
_entity_poly.pdbx_seq_one_letter_code
_entity_poly.pdbx_strand_id
1 'polypeptide(L)'
;MFGVLDRYIGKTIFNTIIMTLFMLVSLSGIIKFVDQLRKVGQGEYSALGAGVYTLLSVPKDIETFFPMAALLGALLGLGSWRRAANWW
;
A
#
# COMPACT_ATOMS: atom_id res chain seq x y z
N MET A 1 -4.12 -25.14 -18.77
CA MET A 1 -4.59 -24.02 -19.61
C MET A 1 -4.22 -22.72 -18.90
N PHE A 2 -3.03 -22.18 -19.13
CA PHE A 2 -2.66 -20.83 -18.69
C PHE A 2 -2.10 -20.12 -19.91
N GLY A 3 -2.90 -19.25 -20.52
CA GLY A 3 -2.48 -18.48 -21.69
C GLY A 3 -1.39 -17.48 -21.28
N VAL A 4 -0.44 -17.23 -22.17
CA VAL A 4 0.62 -16.22 -21.99
C VAL A 4 0.02 -14.83 -21.70
N LEU A 5 -1.18 -14.56 -22.25
CA LEU A 5 -1.98 -13.36 -22.02
C LEU A 5 -2.45 -13.21 -20.56
N ASP A 6 -2.92 -14.29 -19.94
CA ASP A 6 -3.40 -14.31 -18.55
C ASP A 6 -2.26 -13.98 -17.58
N ARG A 7 -1.06 -14.50 -17.86
CA ARG A 7 0.16 -14.20 -17.10
C ARG A 7 0.62 -12.75 -17.26
N TYR A 8 0.44 -12.16 -18.45
CA TYR A 8 0.75 -10.75 -18.69
C TYR A 8 -0.21 -9.82 -17.96
N ILE A 9 -1.51 -10.11 -18.02
CA ILE A 9 -2.55 -9.35 -17.31
C ILE A 9 -2.33 -9.47 -15.79
N GLY A 10 -2.10 -10.68 -15.30
CA GLY A 10 -1.80 -10.95 -13.89
C GLY A 10 -0.54 -10.21 -13.41
N LYS A 11 0.54 -10.18 -14.21
CA LYS A 11 1.77 -9.46 -13.84
C LYS A 11 1.55 -7.94 -13.77
N THR A 12 0.78 -7.37 -14.70
CA THR A 12 0.46 -5.93 -14.71
C THR A 12 -0.40 -5.54 -13.51
N ILE A 13 -1.45 -6.32 -13.21
CA ILE A 13 -2.34 -6.10 -12.06
C ILE A 13 -1.57 -6.27 -10.74
N PHE A 14 -0.77 -7.33 -10.63
CA PHE A 14 0.05 -7.57 -9.45
C PHE A 14 1.04 -6.42 -9.19
N ASN A 15 1.67 -5.90 -10.25
CA ASN A 15 2.57 -4.77 -10.13
C ASN A 15 1.84 -3.50 -9.69
N THR A 16 0.64 -3.25 -10.21
CA THR A 16 -0.19 -2.09 -9.79
C THR A 16 -0.65 -2.21 -8.34
N ILE A 17 -1.07 -3.41 -7.91
CA ILE A 17 -1.44 -3.67 -6.50
C ILE A 17 -0.26 -3.39 -5.57
N ILE A 18 0.94 -3.91 -5.87
CA ILE A 18 2.14 -3.66 -5.06
C ILE A 18 2.44 -2.15 -4.99
N MET A 19 2.36 -1.45 -6.12
CA MET A 19 2.65 -0.01 -6.18
C MET A 19 1.66 0.79 -5.31
N THR A 20 0.37 0.46 -5.38
CA THR A 20 -0.67 1.11 -4.56
C THR A 20 -0.51 0.77 -3.07
N LEU A 21 -0.19 -0.48 -2.74
CA LEU A 21 0.02 -0.92 -1.37
C LEU A 21 1.23 -0.23 -0.75
N PHE A 22 2.34 -0.14 -1.49
CA PHE A 22 3.53 0.61 -1.09
C PHE A 22 3.25 2.09 -0.83
N MET A 23 2.43 2.72 -1.69
CA MET A 23 2.04 4.12 -1.52
C MET A 23 1.20 4.33 -0.25
N LEU A 24 0.21 3.47 0.00
CA LEU A 24 -0.65 3.55 1.19
C LEU A 24 0.13 3.31 2.49
N VAL A 25 0.99 2.28 2.51
CA VAL A 25 1.86 1.97 3.67
C VAL A 25 2.84 3.11 3.95
N SER A 26 3.40 3.74 2.91
CA SER A 26 4.29 4.89 3.11
C SER A 26 3.55 6.08 3.73
N LEU A 27 2.34 6.38 3.25
CA LEU A 27 1.52 7.47 3.78
C LEU A 27 1.09 7.19 5.23
N SER A 28 0.62 5.97 5.53
CA SER A 28 0.21 5.58 6.88
C SER A 28 1.40 5.60 7.85
N GLY A 29 2.57 5.18 7.40
CA GLY A 29 3.82 5.21 8.17
C GLY A 29 4.18 6.62 8.60
N ILE A 30 4.12 7.60 7.69
CA ILE A 30 4.41 9.01 8.00
C ILE A 30 3.36 9.58 8.98
N ILE A 31 2.07 9.32 8.75
CA ILE A 31 1.00 9.82 9.62
C ILE A 31 1.19 9.30 11.05
N LYS A 32 1.47 8.00 11.21
CA LYS A 32 1.74 7.40 12.54
C LYS A 32 3.01 7.94 13.18
N PHE A 33 4.07 8.12 12.39
CA PHE A 33 5.32 8.71 12.87
C PHE A 33 5.08 10.14 13.41
N VAL A 34 4.28 10.94 12.70
CA VAL A 34 3.91 12.30 13.13
C VAL A 34 2.98 12.28 14.35
N ASP A 35 1.98 11.39 14.41
CA ASP A 35 1.11 11.26 15.59
C ASP A 35 1.90 10.87 16.84
N GLN A 36 2.88 9.98 16.69
CA GLN A 36 3.73 9.58 17.80
C GLN A 36 4.66 10.71 18.23
N LEU A 37 5.24 11.48 17.30
CA LEU A 37 6.02 12.68 17.60
C LEU A 37 5.20 13.73 18.36
N ARG A 38 3.90 13.89 18.06
CA ARG A 38 3.01 14.79 18.83
C ARG A 38 2.75 14.31 20.27
N LYS A 39 2.91 13.01 20.55
CA LYS A 39 2.79 12.42 21.89
C LYS A 39 4.12 12.36 22.65
N VAL A 40 5.25 12.57 21.97
CA VAL A 40 6.57 12.79 22.62
C VAL A 40 6.52 14.15 23.33
N GLY A 41 6.13 14.12 24.61
CA GLY A 41 5.92 15.32 25.42
C GLY A 41 5.17 15.12 26.74
N GLN A 42 4.52 13.97 26.98
CA GLN A 42 3.81 13.66 28.24
C GLN A 42 4.45 12.54 29.08
N GLY A 43 5.79 12.52 29.16
CA GLY A 43 6.54 11.60 30.02
C GLY A 43 7.19 10.45 29.25
N GLU A 44 8.49 10.22 29.51
CA GLU A 44 9.40 9.13 29.09
C GLU A 44 9.18 8.36 27.77
N TYR A 45 8.38 8.85 26.82
CA TYR A 45 8.14 8.23 25.53
C TYR A 45 9.19 8.73 24.53
N SER A 46 10.33 8.06 24.52
CA SER A 46 11.42 8.33 23.58
C SER A 46 11.00 8.04 22.13
N ALA A 47 11.53 8.82 21.19
CA ALA A 47 11.40 8.59 19.75
C ALA A 47 11.81 7.16 19.32
N LEU A 48 12.59 6.46 20.15
CA LEU A 48 12.90 5.03 20.00
C LEU A 48 11.69 4.11 20.21
N GLY A 49 10.82 4.40 21.19
CA GLY A 49 9.56 3.68 21.40
C GLY A 49 8.55 3.94 20.28
N ALA A 50 8.54 5.17 19.74
CA ALA A 50 7.77 5.51 18.55
C ALA A 50 8.22 4.69 17.33
N GLY A 51 9.54 4.58 17.09
CA GLY A 51 10.09 3.77 16.00
C GLY A 51 9.71 2.29 16.09
N VAL A 52 9.84 1.68 17.27
CA VAL A 52 9.48 0.26 17.50
C VAL A 52 7.97 0.03 17.35
N TYR A 53 7.13 0.95 17.86
CA TYR A 53 5.69 0.85 17.71
C TYR A 53 5.23 1.05 16.26
N THR A 54 5.89 1.95 15.51
CA THR A 54 5.61 2.16 14.09
C THR A 54 5.97 0.90 13.28
N LEU A 55 7.13 0.30 13.56
CA LEU A 55 7.54 -0.99 12.96
C LEU A 55 6.58 -2.14 13.29
N LEU A 56 6.12 -2.28 14.55
CA LEU A 56 5.10 -3.27 14.92
C LEU A 56 3.73 -2.97 14.31
N SER A 57 3.46 -1.74 13.91
CA SER A 57 2.19 -1.32 13.32
C SER A 57 2.14 -1.56 11.81
N VAL A 58 3.30 -1.66 11.14
CA VAL A 58 3.39 -1.90 9.68
C VAL A 58 2.67 -3.20 9.27
N PRO A 59 2.85 -4.36 9.93
CA PRO A 59 2.14 -5.59 9.58
C PRO A 59 0.61 -5.45 9.67
N LYS A 60 0.14 -4.75 10.71
CA LYS A 60 -1.29 -4.50 10.94
C LYS A 60 -1.88 -3.51 9.91
N ASP A 61 -1.09 -2.53 9.48
CA ASP A 61 -1.45 -1.63 8.38
C ASP A 61 -1.54 -2.40 7.06
N ILE A 62 -0.58 -3.27 6.77
CA ILE A 62 -0.61 -4.09 5.56
C ILE A 62 -1.90 -4.91 5.52
N GLU A 63 -2.30 -5.60 6.60
CA GLU A 63 -3.56 -6.35 6.64
C GLU A 63 -4.81 -5.47 6.43
N THR A 64 -4.85 -4.31 7.09
CA THR A 64 -6.02 -3.41 7.01
C THR A 64 -6.16 -2.78 5.62
N PHE A 65 -5.03 -2.41 5.01
CA PHE A 65 -5.00 -1.77 3.70
C PHE A 65 -4.94 -2.76 2.53
N PHE A 66 -4.68 -4.04 2.77
CA PHE A 66 -4.64 -5.08 1.73
C PHE A 66 -5.90 -5.09 0.84
N PRO A 67 -7.14 -5.17 1.37
CA PRO A 67 -8.34 -5.17 0.53
C PRO A 67 -8.55 -3.85 -0.24
N MET A 68 -8.22 -2.71 0.35
CA MET A 68 -8.32 -1.40 -0.33
C MET A 68 -7.28 -1.27 -1.46
N ALA A 69 -6.04 -1.71 -1.21
CA ALA A 69 -4.97 -1.72 -2.19
C ALA A 69 -5.25 -2.71 -3.34
N ALA A 70 -5.82 -3.87 -3.03
CA ALA A 70 -6.23 -4.85 -4.03
C ALA A 70 -7.32 -4.30 -4.94
N LEU A 71 -8.34 -3.62 -4.37
CA LEU A 71 -9.40 -2.97 -5.14
C LEU A 71 -8.86 -1.86 -6.04
N LEU A 72 -8.11 -0.91 -5.48
CA LEU A 72 -7.53 0.21 -6.25
C LEU A 72 -6.53 -0.28 -7.30
N GLY A 73 -5.65 -1.21 -6.95
CA GLY A 73 -4.67 -1.78 -7.87
C GLY A 73 -5.33 -2.56 -9.02
N ALA A 74 -6.37 -3.34 -8.73
CA ALA A 74 -7.15 -4.02 -9.77
C ALA A 74 -7.89 -3.03 -10.67
N LEU A 75 -8.48 -1.96 -10.11
CA LEU A 75 -9.17 -0.93 -10.89
C LEU A 75 -8.22 -0.16 -11.81
N LEU A 76 -7.04 0.22 -11.29
CA LEU A 76 -5.99 0.91 -12.03
C LEU A 76 -5.39 -0.01 -13.10
N GLY A 77 -5.14 -1.28 -12.78
CA GLY A 77 -4.64 -2.28 -13.69
C GLY A 77 -5.60 -2.54 -14.87
N LEU A 78 -6.87 -2.79 -14.59
CA LEU A 78 -7.90 -2.99 -15.61
C LEU A 78 -8.20 -1.70 -16.40
N GLY A 79 -8.21 -0.54 -15.74
CA GLY A 79 -8.42 0.76 -16.38
C GLY A 79 -7.28 1.14 -17.33
N SER A 80 -6.04 0.75 -17.04
CA SER A 80 -4.90 0.95 -17.94
C SER A 80 -5.04 0.13 -19.24
N TRP A 81 -5.54 -1.11 -19.13
CA TRP A 81 -5.87 -1.95 -20.28
C TRP A 81 -7.03 -1.39 -21.10
N ARG A 82 -8.12 -0.96 -20.45
CA ARG A 82 -9.27 -0.38 -21.16
C ARG A 82 -8.92 0.93 -21.87
N ARG A 83 -8.05 1.77 -21.27
CA ARG A 83 -7.55 2.98 -21.95
C ARG A 83 -6.66 2.65 -23.14
N ALA A 84 -5.80 1.64 -23.05
CA ALA A 84 -4.99 1.19 -24.18
C ALA A 84 -5.85 0.63 -25.34
N ALA A 85 -6.99 0.00 -25.03
CA ALA A 85 -7.94 -0.50 -26.02
C ALA A 85 -8.75 0.61 -26.74
N ASN A 86 -8.94 1.78 -26.11
CA ASN A 86 -9.71 2.91 -26.65
C ASN A 86 -8.91 3.83 -27.61
N TRP A 87 -7.72 3.39 -28.03
CA TRP A 87 -6.95 4.04 -29.10
C TRP A 87 -7.25 3.45 -30.49
N TRP A 88 -8.34 2.68 -30.61
CA TRP A 88 -8.93 2.16 -31.84
C TRP A 88 -10.40 2.58 -31.92
#